data_AF-A0A3D2YGK3-F1
#
_entry.id   AF-A0A3D2YGK3-F1
#
_cell.length_a   1.000
_cell.length_b   1.000
_cell.length_c   1.000
_cell.angle_alpha   90.00
_cell.angle_beta   90.00
_cell.angle_gamma   90.00
#
_symmetry.space_group_name_H-M   'P 1'
#
loop_
_entity.id
_entity.type
_entity.pdbx_description
1 polymer ?
#
loop_
_entity_poly.entity_id
_entity_poly.type
_entity_poly.pdbx_seq_one_letter_code
_entity_poly.pdbx_strand_id
1 'polypeptide(L)'
;MDGTHRTKKRAAILLGFFAAAAIAMPSAQAADRTVSELIPVGQTVGVKLFSDGVLVVGFSDGESPAKDCGLKEGDVITAICGQSLDTIEEFRQLLAENGEDAAALTVKRGSRTI
;
A
#
# COMPACT_ATOMS: atom_id res chain seq x y z
N MET A 1 46.98 -35.45 -42.78
CA MET A 1 45.82 -36.11 -43.43
C MET A 1 45.15 -36.90 -42.32
N ASP A 2 44.35 -36.22 -41.50
CA ASP A 2 42.93 -35.89 -41.71
C ASP A 2 42.02 -37.03 -41.26
N GLY A 3 41.10 -36.70 -40.36
CA GLY A 3 40.24 -37.62 -39.63
C GLY A 3 39.33 -36.92 -38.62
N THR A 4 38.99 -35.65 -38.86
CA THR A 4 38.15 -34.83 -37.97
C THR A 4 36.70 -34.86 -38.45
N HIS A 5 35.94 -35.96 -38.27
CA HIS A 5 34.52 -35.95 -38.64
C HIS A 5 33.65 -36.94 -37.86
N ARG A 6 33.53 -36.79 -36.53
CA ARG A 6 32.48 -37.48 -35.74
C ARG A 6 31.75 -36.64 -34.68
N THR A 7 31.97 -35.33 -34.61
CA THR A 7 31.37 -34.46 -33.58
C THR A 7 30.14 -33.67 -34.06
N LYS A 8 29.90 -33.54 -35.38
CA LYS A 8 28.83 -32.68 -35.92
C LYS A 8 27.40 -33.22 -35.80
N LYS A 9 27.19 -34.54 -35.60
CA LYS A 9 25.82 -35.12 -35.56
C LYS A 9 25.11 -34.99 -34.21
N ARG A 10 25.84 -34.88 -33.09
CA ARG A 10 25.24 -34.78 -31.74
C ARG A 10 24.78 -33.36 -31.40
N ALA A 11 25.48 -32.34 -31.89
CA ALA A 11 25.10 -30.93 -31.71
C ALA A 11 23.78 -30.58 -32.40
N ALA A 12 23.50 -31.18 -33.57
CA ALA A 12 22.26 -30.92 -34.32
C ALA A 12 21.00 -31.42 -33.58
N ILE A 13 21.10 -32.51 -32.82
CA ILE A 13 19.96 -33.08 -32.07
C ILE A 13 19.63 -32.22 -30.83
N LEU A 14 20.65 -31.71 -30.14
CA LEU A 14 20.47 -30.79 -29.00
C LEU A 14 19.91 -29.43 -29.44
N LEU A 15 20.35 -28.90 -30.59
CA LEU A 15 19.81 -27.66 -31.16
C LEU A 15 18.34 -27.83 -31.59
N GLY A 16 17.99 -28.98 -32.18
CA GLY A 16 16.61 -29.31 -32.53
C GLY A 16 15.68 -29.43 -31.31
N PHE A 17 16.15 -30.02 -30.21
CA PHE A 17 15.39 -30.09 -28.96
C PHE A 17 15.22 -28.72 -28.30
N PHE A 18 16.25 -27.86 -28.33
CA PHE A 18 16.13 -26.48 -27.82
C PHE A 18 15.15 -25.64 -28.65
N ALA A 19 15.15 -25.80 -29.98
CA ALA A 19 14.20 -25.15 -30.86
C ALA A 19 12.75 -25.62 -30.61
N ALA A 20 12.53 -26.91 -30.36
CA ALA A 20 11.21 -27.44 -30.03
C ALA A 20 10.70 -26.94 -28.66
N ALA A 21 11.56 -26.81 -27.66
CA ALA A 21 11.19 -26.29 -26.34
C ALA A 21 10.80 -24.79 -26.37
N ALA A 22 11.42 -23.99 -27.25
CA ALA A 22 11.05 -22.59 -27.44
C ALA A 22 9.66 -22.42 -28.09
N ILE A 23 9.24 -23.36 -28.94
CA ILE A 23 7.91 -23.34 -29.58
C ILE A 23 6.81 -23.78 -28.60
N ALA A 24 7.14 -24.65 -27.64
CA ALA A 24 6.19 -25.19 -26.68
C ALA A 24 5.98 -24.33 -25.42
N MET A 25 6.64 -23.17 -25.31
CA MET A 25 6.39 -22.25 -24.21
C MET A 25 5.00 -21.63 -24.38
N PRO A 26 4.03 -21.89 -23.49
CA PRO A 26 2.77 -21.17 -23.53
C PRO A 26 3.10 -19.68 -23.39
N SER A 27 2.76 -18.90 -24.41
CA SER A 27 2.87 -17.45 -24.34
C SER A 27 2.05 -17.00 -23.13
N ALA A 28 2.70 -16.30 -22.21
CA ALA A 28 2.01 -15.68 -21.08
C ALA A 28 1.01 -14.69 -21.67
N GLN A 29 -0.25 -15.12 -21.77
CA GLN A 29 -1.36 -14.26 -22.12
C GLN A 29 -1.50 -13.29 -20.96
N ALA A 30 -0.88 -12.11 -21.09
CA ALA A 30 -1.23 -10.98 -20.26
C ALA A 30 -2.70 -10.72 -20.54
N ALA A 31 -3.57 -11.13 -19.63
CA ALA A 31 -4.99 -10.84 -19.72
C ALA A 31 -5.11 -9.32 -19.84
N ASP A 32 -5.59 -8.87 -21.00
CA ASP A 32 -5.86 -7.48 -21.31
C ASP A 32 -6.92 -6.99 -20.32
N ARG A 33 -6.46 -6.49 -19.18
CA ARG A 33 -7.32 -5.81 -18.22
C ARG A 33 -7.65 -4.49 -18.89
N THR A 34 -8.87 -4.37 -19.37
CA THR A 34 -9.46 -3.13 -19.87
C THR A 34 -9.29 -2.06 -18.79
N VAL A 35 -8.27 -1.22 -18.94
CA VAL A 35 -8.03 -0.09 -18.05
C VAL A 35 -9.03 0.99 -18.43
N SER A 36 -9.91 1.34 -17.49
CA SER A 36 -10.79 2.48 -17.67
C SER A 36 -10.01 3.76 -17.37
N GLU A 37 -9.77 4.58 -18.38
CA GLU A 37 -9.16 5.90 -18.22
C GLU A 37 -10.24 6.89 -17.72
N LEU A 38 -9.98 7.53 -16.58
CA LEU A 38 -10.88 8.53 -16.00
C LEU A 38 -10.38 9.93 -16.37
N ILE A 39 -11.25 10.73 -17.02
CA ILE A 39 -11.00 12.15 -17.27
C ILE A 39 -11.85 12.96 -16.28
N PRO A 40 -11.23 13.67 -15.32
CA PRO A 40 -11.99 14.53 -14.42
C PRO A 40 -12.57 15.71 -15.22
N VAL A 41 -13.89 15.82 -15.23
CA VAL A 41 -14.63 16.94 -15.82
C VAL A 41 -15.25 17.79 -14.71
N GLY A 42 -15.00 19.09 -14.72
CA GLY A 42 -15.60 20.01 -13.75
C GLY A 42 -14.71 21.18 -13.34
N GLN A 43 -15.22 22.01 -12.42
CA GLN A 43 -14.46 23.05 -11.73
C GLN A 43 -14.17 22.57 -10.31
N THR A 44 -12.94 22.70 -9.85
CA THR A 44 -12.57 22.34 -8.48
C THR A 44 -13.20 23.33 -7.51
N VAL A 45 -13.86 22.80 -6.48
CA VAL A 45 -14.31 23.58 -5.33
C VAL A 45 -13.44 23.20 -4.14
N GLY A 46 -12.65 24.14 -3.66
CA GLY A 46 -11.87 23.96 -2.43
C GLY A 46 -12.76 24.18 -1.21
N VAL A 47 -12.88 23.18 -0.35
CA VAL A 47 -13.55 23.30 0.95
C VAL A 47 -12.49 23.15 2.04
N LYS A 48 -12.38 24.14 2.92
CA LYS A 48 -11.56 24.03 4.13
C LYS A 48 -12.42 23.45 5.24
N LEU A 49 -12.08 22.23 5.66
CA LEU A 49 -12.73 21.58 6.78
C LEU A 49 -12.06 22.04 8.06
N PHE A 50 -12.88 22.34 9.07
CA PHE A 50 -12.45 22.54 10.44
C PHE A 50 -13.03 21.39 11.26
N SER A 51 -12.17 20.74 12.04
CA SER A 51 -12.55 19.67 12.96
C SER A 51 -12.09 20.06 14.36
N ASP A 52 -12.89 19.68 15.36
CA ASP A 52 -12.50 19.76 16.77
C ASP A 52 -11.56 18.58 17.09
N GLY A 53 -10.32 18.65 16.58
CA GLY A 53 -9.32 17.58 16.68
C GLY A 53 -8.87 17.00 15.34
N VAL A 54 -8.24 15.82 15.38
CA VAL A 54 -7.60 15.17 14.21
C VAL A 54 -8.45 14.01 13.70
N LEU A 55 -8.91 14.09 12.45
CA LEU A 55 -9.73 13.06 11.81
C LEU A 55 -8.87 11.89 11.27
N VAL A 56 -9.27 10.67 11.61
CA VAL A 56 -8.70 9.43 11.07
C VAL A 56 -9.35 9.10 9.74
N VAL A 57 -8.59 9.21 8.65
CA VAL A 57 -9.07 8.98 7.28
C VAL A 57 -8.66 7.62 6.71
N GLY A 58 -7.74 6.92 7.36
CA GLY A 58 -7.22 5.64 6.88
C GLY A 58 -6.01 5.18 7.67
N PHE A 59 -5.54 3.99 7.35
CA PHE A 59 -4.36 3.39 7.95
C PHE A 59 -3.40 2.90 6.87
N SER A 60 -2.12 2.78 7.23
CA SER A 60 -1.12 2.11 6.41
C SER A 60 -1.51 0.66 6.13
N ASP A 61 -1.05 0.12 5.00
CA ASP A 61 -1.11 -1.31 4.73
C ASP A 61 -0.25 -2.08 5.74
N GLY A 62 -0.73 -3.23 6.20
CA GLY A 62 -0.07 -4.06 7.20
C GLY A 62 -0.51 -3.81 8.65
N GLU A 63 0.30 -4.30 9.58
CA GLU A 63 0.11 -4.14 11.04
C GLU A 63 0.35 -2.69 11.46
N SER A 64 -0.49 -2.21 12.36
CA SER A 64 -0.44 -0.84 12.86
C SER A 64 -0.93 -0.84 14.30
N PRO A 65 -0.15 -0.29 15.26
CA PRO A 65 -0.59 -0.15 16.65
C PRO A 65 -1.94 0.55 16.80
N ALA A 66 -2.26 1.44 15.85
CA ALA A 66 -3.55 2.12 15.81
C ALA A 66 -4.72 1.16 15.51
N LYS A 67 -4.54 0.18 14.61
CA LYS A 67 -5.55 -0.84 14.35
C LYS A 67 -5.75 -1.74 15.58
N ASP A 68 -4.63 -2.10 16.23
CA ASP A 68 -4.64 -3.01 17.38
C ASP A 68 -5.31 -2.38 18.61
N CYS A 69 -5.21 -1.05 18.78
CA CYS A 69 -5.90 -0.33 19.85
C CYS A 69 -7.39 -0.04 19.55
N GLY A 70 -7.89 -0.43 18.38
CA GLY A 70 -9.31 -0.31 18.02
C GLY A 70 -9.73 1.06 17.47
N LEU A 71 -8.79 1.90 17.04
CA LEU A 71 -9.08 3.08 16.22
C LEU A 71 -9.77 2.66 14.92
N LYS A 72 -10.63 3.52 14.41
CA LYS A 72 -11.36 3.31 13.15
C LYS A 72 -11.34 4.57 12.32
N GLU A 73 -11.50 4.39 11.01
CA GLU A 73 -11.77 5.50 10.11
C GLU A 73 -13.04 6.23 10.53
N GLY A 74 -12.99 7.56 10.48
CA GLY A 74 -14.05 8.44 10.98
C GLY A 74 -13.95 8.81 12.47
N ASP A 75 -13.00 8.24 13.21
CA ASP A 75 -12.71 8.72 14.57
C ASP A 75 -12.07 10.11 14.52
N VAL A 76 -12.45 10.97 15.46
CA VAL A 76 -11.80 12.27 15.68
C VAL A 76 -11.03 12.20 16.99
N ILE A 77 -9.71 12.28 16.92
CA ILE A 77 -8.83 12.27 18.09
C ILE A 77 -8.85 13.68 18.71
N THR A 78 -9.21 13.75 19.99
CA THR A 78 -9.35 15.02 20.73
C THR A 78 -8.36 15.16 21.87
N ALA A 79 -7.71 14.06 22.30
CA ALA A 79 -6.65 14.11 23.31
C ALA A 79 -5.68 12.92 23.19
N ILE A 80 -4.44 13.14 23.62
CA ILE A 80 -3.41 12.10 23.84
C ILE A 80 -2.92 12.22 25.29
N CYS A 81 -2.85 11.11 26.00
CA CYS A 81 -2.35 11.03 27.38
C CYS A 81 -3.05 12.05 28.32
N GLY A 82 -4.32 12.34 28.06
CA GLY A 82 -5.13 13.31 28.82
C GLY A 82 -4.95 14.77 28.43
N GLN A 83 -4.06 15.08 27.49
CA GLN A 83 -3.84 16.43 26.95
C GLN A 83 -4.68 16.64 25.69
N SER A 84 -5.53 17.67 25.71
CA SER A 84 -6.37 18.03 24.57
C SER A 84 -5.55 18.56 23.40
N LEU A 85 -6.01 18.29 22.20
CA LEU A 85 -5.41 18.78 20.96
C LEU A 85 -6.49 19.13 19.94
N ASP A 86 -6.22 20.14 19.13
CA ASP A 86 -7.09 20.58 18.04
C ASP A 86 -6.38 20.52 16.68
N THR A 87 -5.05 20.41 16.68
CA THR A 87 -4.22 20.45 15.46
C THR A 87 -3.37 19.21 15.27
N ILE A 88 -2.96 18.96 14.02
CA ILE A 88 -2.07 17.83 13.70
C ILE A 88 -0.65 18.06 14.21
N GLU A 89 -0.24 19.33 14.32
CA GLU A 89 1.04 19.73 14.89
C GLU A 89 1.12 19.35 16.37
N GLU A 90 0.10 19.67 17.17
CA GLU A 90 -0.01 19.25 18.57
C GLU A 90 -0.04 17.73 18.70
N PHE A 91 -0.83 17.05 17.88
CA PHE A 91 -0.89 15.59 17.86
C PHE A 91 0.50 14.96 17.67
N ARG A 92 1.27 15.45 16.70
CA ARG A 92 2.63 14.96 16.44
C ARG A 92 3.59 15.26 17.58
N GLN A 93 3.49 16.44 18.17
CA GLN A 93 4.33 16.84 19.30
C GLN A 93 4.06 15.95 20.51
N LEU A 94 2.80 15.82 20.93
CA LEU A 94 2.41 15.02 22.09
C LEU A 94 2.76 13.54 21.92
N LEU A 95 2.57 13.01 20.71
CA LEU A 95 2.96 11.63 20.42
C LEU A 95 4.48 11.44 20.48
N ALA A 96 5.26 12.40 19.99
CA ALA A 96 6.72 12.35 20.06
C ALA A 96 7.24 12.47 21.50
N GLU A 97 6.60 13.29 22.34
CA GLU A 97 6.90 13.42 23.77
C GLU A 97 6.61 12.13 24.54
N ASN A 98 5.58 11.37 24.12
CA ASN A 98 5.25 10.06 24.70
C ASN A 98 6.23 8.94 24.29
N GLY A 99 7.01 9.13 23.22
CA GLY A 99 8.02 8.18 22.77
C GLY A 99 7.44 6.84 22.31
N GLU A 100 8.03 5.73 22.78
CA GLU A 100 7.62 4.36 22.43
C GLU A 100 6.60 3.77 23.41
N ASP A 101 6.21 4.53 24.44
CA ASP A 101 5.24 4.08 25.44
C ASP A 101 3.81 4.05 24.87
N ALA A 102 2.94 3.29 25.53
CA ALA A 102 1.53 3.20 25.16
C ALA A 102 0.83 4.56 25.33
N ALA A 103 0.40 5.15 24.21
CA ALA A 103 -0.35 6.40 24.20
C ALA A 103 -1.84 6.15 24.44
N ALA A 104 -2.41 6.75 25.49
CA ALA A 104 -3.85 6.74 25.72
C ALA A 104 -4.52 7.79 24.82
N LEU A 105 -5.46 7.39 23.97
CA LEU A 105 -6.15 8.29 23.05
C LEU A 105 -7.59 8.50 23.49
N THR A 106 -8.06 9.74 23.44
CA THR A 106 -9.49 10.05 23.54
C THR A 106 -10.02 10.36 22.16
N VAL A 107 -11.07 9.65 21.76
CA VAL A 107 -11.63 9.74 20.41
C VAL A 107 -13.13 9.97 20.42
N LYS A 108 -13.62 10.77 19.50
CA LYS A 108 -15.04 10.95 19.23
C LYS A 108 -15.44 10.08 18.04
N ARG A 109 -16.36 9.14 18.28
CA ARG A 109 -16.93 8.24 17.28
C ARG A 109 -18.44 8.46 17.18
N GLY A 110 -18.86 9.25 16.20
CA GLY A 110 -20.25 9.71 16.08
C GLY A 110 -20.64 10.63 17.24
N SER A 111 -21.59 10.20 18.07
CA SER A 111 -22.06 10.94 19.25
C SER A 111 -21.38 10.54 20.56
N ARG A 112 -20.47 9.57 20.53
CA ARG A 112 -19.82 9.02 21.72
C ARG A 112 -18.36 9.41 21.78
N THR A 113 -17.86 9.66 22.99
CA THR A 113 -16.44 9.76 23.29
C THR A 113 -15.97 8.44 23.90
N ILE A 114 -14.82 7.95 23.42
CA ILE A 114 -14.19 6.69 23.81
C ILE A 114 -12.78 7.02 24.33
#